data_AF-A0A0S7YZP0-F1
#
_entry.id   AF-A0A0S7YZP0-F1
#
_cell.length_a   1.000
_cell.length_b   1.000
_cell.length_c   1.000
_cell.angle_alpha   90.00
_cell.angle_beta   90.00
_cell.angle_gamma   90.00
#
_symmetry.space_group_name_H-M   'P 1'
#
loop_
_entity.id
_entity.type
_entity.pdbx_description
1 polymer ?
#
loop_
_entity_poly.entity_id
_entity_poly.type
_entity_poly.pdbx_seq_one_letter_code
_entity_poly.pdbx_strand_id
1 'polypeptide(L)'
;MCEPTCRQCGKPLSGRQRLFCSRRCKTRDSNIRLQNYAAQQVRGLSRKRALIRLAGGACLRCGYDRHTAALSFHHREPAHKQFGFDLRSLSNRRWKDILREAAKCDLLCANCHAEIHVLDQPDEPPMGGPATRPPCSLTRGAQPPGGSIMLCE
;
A
#
# COMPACT_ATOMS: atom_id res chain seq x y z
N MET A 1 22.73 45.11 -6.98
CA MET A 1 23.05 43.91 -7.78
C MET A 1 22.44 42.71 -7.08
N CYS A 2 21.53 41.96 -7.70
CA CYS A 2 21.01 40.74 -7.10
C CYS A 2 21.99 39.59 -7.39
N GLU A 3 22.61 39.05 -6.34
CA GLU A 3 23.46 37.87 -6.49
C GLU A 3 22.59 36.63 -6.79
N PRO A 4 23.01 35.77 -7.73
CA PRO A 4 22.27 34.56 -8.03
C PRO A 4 22.32 33.61 -6.83
N THR A 5 21.14 33.15 -6.37
CA THR A 5 21.02 32.26 -5.21
C THR A 5 20.47 30.88 -5.60
N CYS A 6 20.78 29.89 -4.77
CA CYS A 6 20.29 28.53 -4.93
C CYS A 6 18.79 28.46 -4.66
N ARG A 7 18.01 27.98 -5.65
CA ARG A 7 16.55 27.81 -5.55
C ARG A 7 16.09 26.97 -4.35
N GLN A 8 16.94 26.07 -3.85
CA GLN A 8 16.59 25.12 -2.80
C GLN A 8 17.01 25.54 -1.39
N CYS A 9 18.09 26.29 -1.22
CA CYS A 9 18.66 26.61 0.10
C CYS A 9 19.09 28.07 0.27
N GLY A 10 18.87 28.93 -0.74
CA GLY A 10 19.18 30.35 -0.68
C GLY A 10 20.67 30.72 -0.71
N LYS A 11 21.59 29.76 -0.66
CA LYS A 11 23.03 30.04 -0.70
C LYS A 11 23.44 30.77 -1.98
N PRO A 12 24.36 31.75 -1.92
CA PRO A 12 24.88 32.42 -3.11
C PRO A 12 25.58 31.41 -4.02
N LEU A 13 25.34 31.54 -5.32
CA LEU A 13 25.93 30.70 -6.35
C LEU A 13 27.27 31.30 -6.79
N SER A 14 28.26 30.44 -7.04
CA SER A 14 29.59 30.86 -7.49
C SER A 14 29.98 30.19 -8.81
N GLY A 15 30.85 30.86 -9.58
CA GLY A 15 31.36 30.35 -10.84
C GLY A 15 30.26 30.08 -11.88
N ARG A 16 30.20 28.85 -12.41
CA ARG A 16 29.25 28.45 -13.47
C ARG A 16 27.88 27.98 -12.96
N GLN A 17 27.63 28.06 -11.65
CA GLN A 17 26.37 27.60 -11.07
C GLN A 17 25.23 28.57 -11.40
N ARG A 18 24.09 28.05 -11.91
CA ARG A 18 22.94 28.90 -12.32
C ARG A 18 21.67 28.73 -11.51
N LEU A 19 21.45 27.55 -10.90
CA LEU A 19 20.18 27.21 -10.23
C LEU A 19 20.38 26.55 -8.85
N PHE A 20 21.43 25.76 -8.68
CA PHE A 20 21.67 24.97 -7.47
C PHE A 20 23.13 25.03 -7.05
N CYS A 21 23.38 25.11 -5.74
CA CYS A 21 24.73 25.15 -5.18
C CYS A 21 25.43 23.79 -5.18
N SER A 22 24.69 22.69 -5.36
CA SER A 22 25.22 21.32 -5.29
C SER A 22 24.27 20.31 -5.92
N ARG A 23 24.79 19.12 -6.25
CA ARG A 23 23.97 17.98 -6.69
C ARG A 23 22.89 17.60 -5.67
N ARG A 24 23.18 17.71 -4.36
CA ARG A 24 22.19 17.51 -3.29
C ARG A 24 20.99 18.44 -3.42
N CYS A 25 21.23 19.74 -3.62
CA CYS A 25 20.15 20.73 -3.78
C CYS A 25 19.34 20.49 -5.06
N LYS A 26 20.01 20.15 -6.17
CA LYS A 26 19.34 19.75 -7.42
C LYS A 26 18.44 18.53 -7.21
N THR A 27 18.96 17.46 -6.58
CA THR A 27 18.18 16.24 -6.34
C THR A 27 17.01 16.49 -5.38
N ARG A 28 17.20 17.29 -4.32
CA ARG A 28 16.11 17.65 -3.39
C ARG A 28 14.98 18.37 -4.13
N ASP A 29 15.31 19.40 -4.90
CA ASP A 29 14.33 20.17 -5.65
C ASP A 29 13.64 19.32 -6.73
N SER A 30 14.39 18.49 -7.47
CA SER A 30 13.81 17.52 -8.40
C SER A 30 12.89 16.53 -7.70
N ASN A 31 13.27 15.98 -6.54
CA ASN A 31 12.44 15.05 -5.79
C ASN A 31 11.15 15.71 -5.31
N ILE A 32 11.21 16.94 -4.79
CA ILE A 32 10.01 17.68 -4.38
C ILE A 32 9.09 17.91 -5.57
N ARG A 33 9.62 18.42 -6.70
CA ARG A 33 8.83 18.73 -7.89
C ARG A 33 8.27 17.48 -8.60
N LEU A 34 8.99 16.36 -8.53
CA LEU A 34 8.65 15.11 -9.22
C LEU A 34 8.06 14.05 -8.29
N GLN A 35 7.93 14.31 -6.98
CA GLN A 35 7.23 13.43 -6.03
C GLN A 35 5.73 13.47 -6.31
N ASN A 36 5.33 12.79 -7.39
CA ASN A 36 3.94 12.57 -7.70
C ASN A 36 3.45 11.28 -7.03
N TYR A 37 3.57 11.24 -5.70
CA TYR A 37 3.12 10.11 -4.89
C TYR A 37 1.63 9.84 -5.13
N ALA A 38 0.82 10.90 -5.25
CA ALA A 38 -0.58 10.80 -5.61
C ALA A 38 -0.81 10.07 -6.94
N ALA A 39 -0.15 10.49 -8.03
CA ALA A 39 -0.31 9.80 -9.32
C ALA A 39 0.29 8.39 -9.32
N GLN A 40 1.34 8.13 -8.52
CA GLN A 40 1.81 6.77 -8.29
C GLN A 40 0.71 5.93 -7.64
N GLN A 41 0.13 6.38 -6.52
CA GLN A 41 -0.96 5.65 -5.86
C GLN A 41 -2.15 5.40 -6.80
N VAL A 42 -2.58 6.40 -7.56
CA VAL A 42 -3.69 6.27 -8.52
C VAL A 42 -3.38 5.22 -9.59
N ARG A 43 -2.17 5.26 -10.18
CA ARG A 43 -1.74 4.26 -11.18
C ARG A 43 -1.66 2.86 -10.58
N GLY A 44 -1.06 2.71 -9.41
CA GLY A 44 -0.92 1.43 -8.72
C GLY A 44 -2.26 0.82 -8.35
N LEU A 45 -3.20 1.61 -7.83
CA LEU A 45 -4.53 1.16 -7.47
C LEU A 45 -5.36 0.76 -8.71
N SER A 46 -5.30 1.56 -9.78
CA SER A 46 -5.95 1.23 -11.05
C SER A 46 -5.45 -0.11 -11.62
N ARG A 47 -4.13 -0.31 -11.62
CA ARG A 47 -3.50 -1.57 -12.05
C ARG A 47 -3.85 -2.74 -11.14
N LYS A 48 -3.88 -2.56 -9.81
CA LYS A 48 -4.30 -3.61 -8.86
C LYS A 48 -5.72 -4.08 -9.18
N ARG A 49 -6.65 -3.14 -9.38
CA ARG A 49 -8.04 -3.46 -9.75
C ARG A 49 -8.13 -4.19 -11.09
N ALA A 50 -7.34 -3.78 -12.09
CA ALA A 50 -7.29 -4.47 -13.38
C ALA A 50 -6.80 -5.91 -13.23
N LEU A 51 -5.75 -6.16 -12.44
CA LEU A 51 -5.27 -7.52 -12.18
C LEU A 51 -6.31 -8.39 -11.47
N ILE A 52 -6.98 -7.84 -10.46
CA ILE A 52 -8.03 -8.57 -9.72
C ILE A 52 -9.14 -9.01 -10.68
N ARG A 53 -9.59 -8.12 -11.58
CA ARG A 53 -10.58 -8.48 -12.61
C ARG A 53 -10.08 -9.57 -13.57
N LEU A 54 -8.82 -9.49 -14.01
CA LEU A 54 -8.22 -10.50 -14.88
C LEU A 54 -8.08 -11.86 -14.20
N ALA A 55 -7.90 -11.89 -12.88
CA ALA A 55 -7.79 -13.09 -12.07
C ALA A 55 -9.17 -13.64 -11.59
N GLY A 56 -10.29 -13.13 -12.14
CA GLY A 56 -11.64 -13.63 -11.84
C GLY A 56 -12.41 -12.84 -10.78
N GLY A 57 -11.80 -11.83 -10.14
CA GLY A 57 -12.49 -10.90 -9.25
C GLY A 57 -12.82 -11.42 -7.85
N ALA A 58 -12.62 -12.71 -7.58
CA ALA A 58 -12.94 -13.37 -6.33
C ALA A 58 -11.77 -14.18 -5.78
N CYS A 59 -11.81 -14.49 -4.49
CA CYS A 59 -10.88 -15.43 -3.87
C CYS A 59 -11.03 -16.82 -4.50
N LEU A 60 -9.93 -17.40 -4.98
CA LEU A 60 -9.93 -18.73 -5.59
C LEU A 60 -10.41 -19.84 -4.64
N ARG A 61 -10.16 -19.70 -3.33
CA ARG A 61 -10.45 -20.74 -2.33
C ARG A 61 -11.85 -20.65 -1.73
N CYS A 62 -12.33 -19.45 -1.41
CA CYS A 62 -13.60 -19.25 -0.69
C CYS A 62 -14.63 -18.39 -1.45
N GLY A 63 -14.30 -17.91 -2.65
CA GLY A 63 -15.20 -17.10 -3.46
C GLY A 63 -15.43 -15.67 -2.97
N TYR A 64 -14.72 -15.19 -1.94
CA TYR A 64 -14.86 -13.81 -1.45
C TYR A 64 -14.62 -12.77 -2.56
N ASP A 65 -15.60 -11.92 -2.83
CA ASP A 65 -15.59 -10.91 -3.89
C ASP A 65 -16.07 -9.50 -3.43
N ARG A 66 -16.47 -9.37 -2.16
CA ARG A 66 -17.14 -8.16 -1.64
C ARG A 66 -16.27 -6.90 -1.70
N HIS A 67 -14.96 -7.03 -1.50
CA HIS A 67 -14.06 -5.87 -1.52
C HIS A 67 -12.64 -6.19 -1.99
N THR A 68 -12.20 -5.50 -3.03
CA THR A 68 -10.86 -5.69 -3.64
C THR A 68 -9.67 -5.45 -2.71
N ALA A 69 -9.83 -4.68 -1.63
CA ALA A 69 -8.72 -4.43 -0.70
C ALA A 69 -8.41 -5.67 0.16
N ALA A 70 -9.39 -6.54 0.38
CA ALA A 70 -9.17 -7.80 1.10
C ALA A 70 -8.56 -8.89 0.21
N LEU A 71 -8.40 -8.63 -1.09
CA LEU A 71 -7.79 -9.56 -2.05
C LEU A 71 -6.29 -9.27 -2.24
N SER A 72 -5.52 -10.35 -2.28
CA SER A 72 -4.06 -10.37 -2.39
C SER A 72 -3.61 -11.49 -3.33
N PHE A 73 -2.48 -11.27 -4.00
CA PHE A 73 -1.87 -12.26 -4.90
C PHE A 73 -0.86 -13.10 -4.12
N HIS A 74 -1.17 -14.39 -4.00
CA HIS A 74 -0.32 -15.40 -3.40
C HIS A 74 0.57 -16.03 -4.48
N HIS A 75 1.88 -16.14 -4.25
CA HIS A 75 2.77 -16.79 -5.22
C HIS A 75 2.75 -18.29 -4.95
N ARG A 76 2.41 -19.09 -5.96
CA ARG A 76 2.39 -20.57 -5.85
C ARG A 76 3.76 -21.15 -5.50
N GLU A 77 4.82 -20.54 -6.06
CA GLU A 77 6.19 -20.91 -5.79
C GLU A 77 6.98 -19.66 -5.35
N PRO A 78 7.18 -19.46 -4.03
CA PRO A 78 7.89 -18.29 -3.51
C PRO A 78 9.32 -18.15 -4.06
N ALA A 79 10.00 -19.24 -4.40
CA ALA A 79 11.35 -19.26 -4.93
C ALA A 79 11.49 -18.60 -6.32
N HIS A 80 10.41 -18.57 -7.11
CA HIS A 80 10.40 -18.02 -8.48
C HIS A 80 9.84 -16.60 -8.56
N LYS A 81 9.57 -15.98 -7.41
CA LYS A 81 9.06 -14.62 -7.28
C LYS A 81 10.13 -13.59 -7.66
N GLN A 82 9.77 -12.68 -8.55
CA GLN A 82 10.62 -11.52 -8.89
C GLN A 82 10.25 -10.28 -8.08
N PHE A 83 8.97 -10.08 -7.76
CA PHE A 83 8.50 -8.91 -7.01
C PHE A 83 7.11 -9.13 -6.38
N GLY A 84 6.71 -8.24 -5.47
CA GLY A 84 5.38 -8.26 -4.85
C GLY A 84 4.34 -7.41 -5.58
N PHE A 85 3.06 -7.62 -5.26
CA PHE A 85 1.94 -6.82 -5.78
C PHE A 85 1.65 -5.59 -4.91
N ASP A 86 2.69 -4.94 -4.40
CA ASP A 86 2.58 -3.68 -3.68
C ASP A 86 2.33 -2.50 -4.63
N LEU A 87 1.75 -1.42 -4.11
CA LEU A 87 1.36 -0.25 -4.90
C LEU A 87 2.54 0.36 -5.68
N ARG A 88 3.75 0.32 -5.10
CA ARG A 88 4.96 0.87 -5.71
C ARG A 88 5.43 -0.01 -6.87
N SER A 89 5.48 -1.33 -6.70
CA SER A 89 5.81 -2.27 -7.79
C SER A 89 4.81 -2.15 -8.94
N LEU A 90 3.52 -2.08 -8.63
CA LEU A 90 2.48 -1.92 -9.66
C LEU A 90 2.58 -0.60 -10.42
N SER A 91 3.03 0.48 -9.76
CA SER A 91 3.11 1.81 -10.39
C SER A 91 4.34 1.97 -11.29
N ASN A 92 5.45 1.33 -10.93
CA ASN A 92 6.76 1.62 -11.52
C ASN A 92 7.25 0.55 -12.51
N ARG A 93 6.56 -0.60 -12.62
CA ARG A 93 6.92 -1.68 -13.55
C ARG A 93 6.12 -1.62 -14.85
N ARG A 94 6.64 -2.29 -15.89
CA ARG A 94 5.94 -2.42 -17.18
C ARG A 94 4.76 -3.36 -17.00
N TRP A 95 3.63 -3.03 -17.64
CA TRP A 95 2.40 -3.81 -17.51
C TRP A 95 2.58 -5.29 -17.89
N LYS A 96 3.33 -5.57 -18.96
CA LYS A 96 3.64 -6.94 -19.40
C LYS A 96 4.44 -7.77 -18.39
N ASP A 97 5.26 -7.14 -17.55
CA ASP A 97 6.04 -7.84 -16.53
C ASP A 97 5.12 -8.18 -15.36
N ILE A 98 4.25 -7.24 -14.99
CA ILE A 98 3.21 -7.42 -13.96
C ILE A 98 2.27 -8.57 -14.34
N LEU A 99 1.79 -8.63 -15.59
CA LEU A 99 0.92 -9.72 -16.05
C LEU A 99 1.61 -11.09 -15.99
N ARG A 100 2.89 -11.16 -16.41
CA ARG A 100 3.68 -12.40 -16.34
C ARG A 100 3.86 -12.90 -14.91
N GLU A 101 4.09 -11.98 -13.97
CA GLU A 101 4.19 -12.36 -12.56
C GLU A 101 2.81 -12.74 -11.99
N ALA A 102 1.76 -12.02 -12.37
CA ALA A 102 0.40 -12.29 -11.89
C ALA A 102 -0.09 -13.67 -12.34
N ALA A 103 0.32 -14.14 -13.53
CA ALA A 103 0.01 -15.48 -14.02
C ALA A 103 0.58 -16.60 -13.15
N LYS A 104 1.64 -16.34 -12.36
CA LYS A 104 2.20 -17.31 -11.41
C LYS A 104 1.49 -17.31 -10.06
N CYS A 105 0.56 -16.37 -9.85
CA CYS A 105 -0.05 -16.12 -8.56
C CYS A 105 -1.53 -16.48 -8.54
N ASP A 106 -2.00 -16.89 -7.37
CA ASP A 106 -3.41 -17.12 -7.08
C ASP A 106 -4.00 -15.92 -6.35
N LEU A 107 -5.24 -15.56 -6.70
CA LEU A 107 -5.96 -14.48 -6.05
C LEU A 107 -6.68 -15.02 -4.81
N LEU A 108 -6.27 -14.57 -3.62
CA LEU A 108 -6.81 -15.03 -2.35
C LEU A 108 -7.28 -13.86 -1.48
N CYS A 109 -8.28 -14.10 -0.62
CA CYS A 109 -8.61 -13.15 0.42
C CYS A 109 -7.58 -13.17 1.55
N ALA A 110 -7.54 -12.13 2.36
CA ALA A 110 -6.57 -11.98 3.46
C ALA A 110 -6.55 -13.19 4.41
N ASN A 111 -7.72 -13.79 4.69
CA ASN A 111 -7.83 -14.95 5.57
C ASN A 111 -7.25 -16.21 4.91
N CYS A 112 -7.72 -16.56 3.71
CA CYS A 112 -7.20 -17.72 2.98
C CYS A 112 -5.71 -17.60 2.66
N HIS A 113 -5.24 -16.38 2.40
CA HIS A 113 -3.83 -16.12 2.19
C HIS A 113 -3.01 -16.39 3.45
N ALA A 114 -3.49 -15.94 4.62
CA ALA A 114 -2.83 -16.20 5.90
C ALA A 114 -2.80 -17.70 6.24
N GLU A 115 -3.87 -18.43 5.99
CA GLU A 115 -3.94 -19.87 6.22
C GLU A 115 -2.90 -20.65 5.40
N ILE A 116 -2.66 -20.29 4.14
CA ILE A 116 -1.67 -21.00 3.32
C ILE A 116 -0.25 -20.78 3.82
N HIS A 117 0.10 -19.56 4.25
CA HIS A 117 1.43 -19.30 4.84
C HIS A 117 1.71 -20.13 6.10
N VAL A 118 0.65 -20.53 6.83
CA VAL A 118 0.79 -21.40 8.01
C VAL A 118 1.01 -22.87 7.61
N LEU A 119 0.44 -23.32 6.49
CA LEU A 119 0.57 -24.71 6.01
C LEU A 119 1.90 -24.99 5.29
N ASP A 120 2.55 -23.96 4.73
CA ASP A 120 3.85 -24.06 4.06
C ASP A 120 5.06 -23.95 5.01
N GLN A 121 4.83 -23.78 6.32
CA GLN A 121 5.89 -23.88 7.33
C GLN A 121 5.89 -25.31 7.89
N PRO A 122 7.02 -26.04 7.86
CA PRO A 122 7.10 -27.35 8.50
C PRO A 122 6.93 -27.17 10.01
N ASP A 123 5.85 -27.75 10.54
CA ASP A 123 5.60 -28.09 11.94
C ASP A 123 6.26 -27.17 12.99
N GLU A 124 5.84 -25.92 13.08
CA GLU A 124 5.98 -25.18 14.34
C GLU A 124 4.97 -25.79 15.34
N PRO A 125 5.41 -26.23 16.54
CA PRO A 125 4.48 -26.78 17.54
C PRO A 125 3.38 -25.74 17.84
N PRO A 126 2.15 -26.18 18.17
CA PRO A 126 1.06 -25.26 18.45
C PRO A 126 1.52 -24.28 19.52
N MET A 127 1.61 -23.00 19.17
CA MET A 127 1.85 -21.91 20.09
C MET A 127 0.75 -21.97 21.16
N GLY A 128 1.09 -22.60 22.28
CA GLY A 128 0.20 -22.81 23.39
C GLY A 128 -0.25 -21.49 24.00
N GLY A 129 -1.55 -21.39 24.22
CA GLY A 129 -2.12 -20.47 25.20
C GLY A 129 -3.37 -19.75 24.68
N PRO A 130 -4.51 -19.84 25.37
CA PRO A 130 -5.62 -18.95 25.08
C PRO A 130 -5.16 -17.54 25.43
N ALA A 131 -5.16 -16.65 24.45
CA ALA A 131 -5.34 -15.23 24.73
C ALA A 131 -6.74 -15.10 25.31
N THR A 132 -6.90 -15.32 26.62
CA THR A 132 -7.93 -14.65 27.38
C THR A 132 -7.62 -13.17 27.20
N ARG A 133 -8.18 -12.58 26.14
CA ARG A 133 -8.24 -11.14 26.03
C ARG A 133 -8.88 -10.70 27.35
N PRO A 134 -8.23 -9.88 28.18
CA PRO A 134 -8.95 -9.28 29.29
C PRO A 134 -10.19 -8.62 28.67
N PRO A 135 -11.38 -8.76 29.28
CA PRO A 135 -12.57 -8.13 28.75
C PRO A 135 -12.22 -6.67 28.50
N CYS A 136 -12.36 -6.25 27.25
CA CYS A 136 -12.15 -4.88 26.84
C CYS A 136 -13.04 -4.02 27.74
N SER A 137 -12.45 -3.33 28.71
CA SER A 137 -13.15 -2.45 29.66
C SER A 137 -13.63 -1.15 29.01
N LEU A 138 -13.61 -1.08 27.67
CA LEU A 138 -14.45 -0.17 26.93
C LEU A 138 -15.88 -0.73 26.98
N THR A 139 -16.56 -0.44 28.08
CA THR A 139 -18.01 -0.36 28.07
C THR A 139 -18.40 0.39 26.79
N ARG A 140 -19.18 -0.28 25.93
CA ARG A 140 -19.94 0.43 24.92
C ARG A 140 -20.74 1.46 25.70
N GLY A 141 -20.36 2.74 25.57
CA GLY A 141 -21.13 3.84 26.14
C GLY A 141 -22.56 3.64 25.69
N ALA A 142 -23.44 3.33 26.65
CA ALA A 142 -24.86 3.34 26.44
C ALA A 142 -25.24 4.72 25.89
N GLN A 143 -25.92 4.73 24.75
CA GLN A 143 -26.67 5.90 24.32
C GLN A 143 -27.61 6.31 25.46
N PRO A 144 -27.52 7.54 25.99
CA PRO A 144 -28.56 8.03 26.88
C PRO A 144 -29.86 8.21 26.07
N PRO A 145 -31.02 7.78 26.58
CA PRO A 145 -32.29 8.06 25.93
C PRO A 145 -32.70 9.52 26.18
N GLY A 146 -33.19 10.18 25.14
CA GLY A 146 -34.09 11.33 25.25
C GLY A 146 -33.48 12.64 25.75
N GLY A 147 -32.88 13.41 24.83
CA GLY A 147 -32.74 14.86 25.01
C GLY A 147 -33.89 15.57 24.27
N SER A 148 -34.86 16.11 25.00
CA SER A 148 -35.89 16.98 24.45
C SER A 148 -35.26 18.18 23.75
N ILE A 149 -35.55 18.33 22.46
CA ILE A 149 -35.31 19.56 21.71
C ILE A 149 -36.25 20.64 22.27
N MET A 150 -35.72 21.59 23.06
CA MET A 150 -36.42 22.85 23.27
C MET A 150 -36.40 23.62 21.95
N LEU A 151 -37.57 23.75 21.33
CA LEU A 151 -37.83 24.73 20.29
C LEU A 151 -37.84 26.10 20.97
N CYS A 152 -36.95 26.99 20.55
CA CYS A 152 -37.04 28.40 20.89
C CYS A 152 -38.08 29.05 19.96
N GLU A 153 -39.13 29.63 20.55
CA GLU A 153 -39.91 30.71 19.93
C GLU A 153 -39.26 32.07 20.23
#